data_AF-H9MAM7-F1
#
_entry.id   AF-H9MAM7-F1
#
_cell.length_a   1.000
_cell.length_b   1.000
_cell.length_c   1.000
_cell.angle_alpha   90.00
_cell.angle_beta   90.00
_cell.angle_gamma   90.00
#
_symmetry.space_group_name_H-M   'P 1'
#
loop_
_entity.id
_entity.type
_entity.pdbx_description
1 polymer ?
#
loop_
_entity_poly.entity_id
_entity_poly.type
_entity_poly.pdbx_seq_one_letter_code
_entity_poly.pdbx_strand_id
1 'polypeptide(L)'
;QREKWGDKVYLESAYYLHGYWGILVDKYEEMMEKHHPGLGDHRWPLVTHFVGCKPCGKVGDYPVAQCLRQMERAFNFGDNQILQIYGFTHKSLSSRGVKRTRNDTDKPLEVKDELGLLHPAFKAVKV
;
A
#
# COMPACT_ATOMS: atom_id res chain seq x y z
N GLN A 1 -34.25 -11.83 -4.53
CA GLN A 1 -32.86 -11.54 -4.96
C GLN A 1 -31.84 -12.20 -4.03
N ARG A 2 -31.88 -12.00 -2.71
CA ARG A 2 -30.97 -12.67 -1.76
C ARG A 2 -31.02 -14.21 -1.86
N GLU A 3 -32.21 -14.81 -1.85
CA GLU A 3 -32.37 -16.28 -1.96
C GLU A 3 -31.81 -16.85 -3.28
N LYS A 4 -31.74 -16.03 -4.34
CA LYS A 4 -31.25 -16.46 -5.65
C LYS A 4 -29.73 -16.45 -5.76
N TRP A 5 -29.06 -15.53 -5.05
CA TRP A 5 -27.64 -15.22 -5.28
C TRP A 5 -26.76 -15.28 -4.03
N GLY A 6 -27.36 -15.25 -2.84
CA GLY A 6 -26.64 -15.07 -1.57
C GLY A 6 -25.53 -16.10 -1.33
N ASP A 7 -25.81 -17.38 -1.60
CA ASP A 7 -24.85 -18.47 -1.37
C ASP A 7 -23.64 -18.45 -2.31
N LYS A 8 -23.63 -17.55 -3.31
CA LYS A 8 -22.52 -17.32 -4.23
C LYS A 8 -21.82 -15.98 -3.98
N VAL A 9 -22.24 -15.22 -2.98
CA VAL A 9 -21.68 -13.91 -2.64
C VAL A 9 -21.04 -13.98 -1.26
N TYR A 10 -19.75 -13.66 -1.19
CA TYR A 10 -19.05 -13.45 0.07
C TYR A 10 -18.84 -11.95 0.30
N LEU A 11 -19.41 -11.42 1.38
CA LEU A 11 -19.23 -10.02 1.78
C LEU A 11 -18.06 -9.94 2.76
N GLU A 12 -16.87 -9.60 2.25
CA GLU A 12 -15.64 -9.51 3.03
C GLU A 12 -15.60 -8.24 3.90
N SER A 13 -15.14 -8.39 5.15
CA SER A 13 -14.94 -7.29 6.09
C SER A 13 -13.75 -7.47 7.04
N ALA A 14 -13.03 -8.59 6.97
CA ALA A 14 -11.88 -8.89 7.82
C ALA A 14 -10.62 -8.12 7.42
N TYR A 15 -10.48 -7.78 6.13
CA TYR A 15 -9.43 -6.93 5.60
C TYR A 15 -10.00 -5.92 4.61
N TYR A 16 -9.26 -4.86 4.32
CA TYR A 16 -9.67 -3.83 3.39
C TYR A 16 -9.47 -4.26 1.94
N LEU A 17 -10.31 -5.19 1.47
CA LEU A 17 -10.49 -5.41 0.03
C LEU A 17 -10.97 -4.12 -0.67
N HIS A 18 -11.71 -3.29 0.07
CA HIS A 18 -12.00 -1.90 -0.23
C HIS A 18 -11.85 -1.08 1.06
N GLY A 19 -10.84 -0.21 1.12
CA GLY A 19 -10.63 0.69 2.25
C GLY A 19 -10.95 2.14 1.91
N TYR A 20 -11.89 2.75 2.62
CA TYR A 20 -12.22 4.17 2.42
C TYR A 20 -11.05 5.06 2.84
N TRP A 21 -10.48 5.81 1.89
CA TRP A 21 -9.26 6.59 2.11
C TRP A 21 -9.35 7.57 3.28
N GLY A 22 -10.51 8.20 3.50
CA GLY A 22 -10.68 9.26 4.49
C GLY A 22 -10.50 8.83 5.95
N ILE A 23 -10.50 7.51 6.24
CA ILE A 23 -10.19 6.99 7.59
C ILE A 23 -8.82 6.31 7.69
N LEU A 24 -8.10 6.20 6.56
CA LEU A 24 -6.85 5.43 6.45
C LEU A 24 -5.63 6.33 6.29
N VAL A 25 -5.67 7.32 5.40
CA VAL A 25 -4.47 8.04 4.93
C VAL A 25 -3.76 8.86 6.01
N ASP A 26 -4.49 9.26 7.06
CA ASP A 26 -3.94 10.00 8.20
C ASP A 26 -3.30 9.07 9.25
N LYS A 27 -3.46 7.74 9.10
CA LYS A 27 -2.91 6.74 10.01
C LYS A 27 -1.64 6.05 9.48
N TYR A 28 -1.18 6.38 8.28
CA TYR A 28 -0.03 5.69 7.67
C TYR A 28 1.24 5.77 8.51
N GLU A 29 1.54 6.92 9.11
CA GLU A 29 2.69 7.07 9.99
C GLU A 29 2.58 6.15 11.22
N GLU A 30 1.40 6.07 11.85
CA GLU A 30 1.14 5.15 12.96
C GLU A 30 1.30 3.68 12.54
N MET A 31 0.80 3.32 11.35
CA MET A 31 0.93 1.96 10.81
C MET A 31 2.39 1.59 10.56
N MET A 32 3.19 2.51 10.03
CA MET A 32 4.63 2.31 9.81
C MET A 32 5.41 2.16 11.12
N GLU A 33 4.96 2.81 12.19
CA GLU A 33 5.62 2.74 13.50
C GLU A 33 5.25 1.47 14.29
N LYS A 34 3.97 1.09 14.29
CA LYS A 34 3.44 0.05 15.18
C LYS A 34 3.21 -1.30 14.51
N HIS A 35 3.16 -1.34 13.18
CA HIS A 35 2.72 -2.50 12.42
C HIS A 35 3.66 -2.79 11.24
N HIS A 36 3.29 -3.78 10.43
CA HIS A 36 4.05 -4.21 9.27
C HIS A 36 3.11 -4.66 8.14
N PRO A 37 3.58 -4.66 6.88
CA PRO A 37 2.82 -5.16 5.75
C PRO A 37 2.48 -6.65 5.87
N GLY A 38 1.40 -7.07 5.17
CA GLY A 38 0.90 -8.45 5.15
C GLY A 38 -0.39 -8.68 5.95
N LEU A 39 -0.87 -7.69 6.71
CA LEU A 39 -2.10 -7.80 7.53
C LEU A 39 -3.38 -7.52 6.74
N GLY A 40 -3.36 -6.53 5.84
CA GLY A 40 -4.47 -6.18 4.95
C GLY A 40 -5.61 -5.38 5.59
N ASP A 41 -5.65 -5.24 6.91
CA ASP A 41 -6.73 -4.63 7.69
C ASP A 41 -6.40 -3.21 8.21
N HIS A 42 -7.04 -2.76 9.29
CA HIS A 42 -6.80 -1.48 9.95
C HIS A 42 -5.37 -1.23 10.43
N ARG A 43 -4.54 -2.27 10.53
CA ARG A 43 -3.13 -2.16 10.90
C ARG A 43 -2.24 -1.93 9.68
N TRP A 44 -2.65 -2.42 8.51
CA TRP A 44 -1.97 -2.18 7.24
C TRP A 44 -2.93 -2.47 6.06
N PRO A 45 -3.61 -1.45 5.50
CA PRO A 45 -4.71 -1.68 4.57
C PRO A 45 -4.21 -2.27 3.25
N LEU A 46 -4.89 -3.31 2.75
CA LEU A 46 -4.59 -3.88 1.43
C LEU A 46 -4.90 -2.88 0.30
N VAL A 47 -6.08 -2.26 0.35
CA VAL A 47 -6.53 -1.27 -0.63
C VAL A 47 -6.88 0.04 0.07
N THR A 48 -6.28 1.15 -0.40
CA THR A 48 -6.77 2.51 -0.10
C THR A 48 -7.48 3.04 -1.34
N HIS A 49 -8.82 3.05 -1.30
CA HIS A 49 -9.65 3.51 -2.41
C HIS A 49 -10.10 4.95 -2.20
N PHE A 50 -9.68 5.83 -3.11
CA PHE A 50 -10.02 7.25 -3.15
C PHE A 50 -11.42 7.52 -3.73
N VAL A 51 -12.44 6.85 -3.21
CA VAL A 51 -13.83 7.10 -3.61
C VAL A 51 -14.20 8.57 -3.39
N GLY A 52 -14.93 9.14 -4.36
CA GLY A 52 -15.32 10.56 -4.40
C GLY A 52 -14.22 11.53 -4.88
N CYS A 53 -12.94 11.12 -4.88
CA CYS A 53 -11.88 11.87 -5.53
C CYS A 53 -11.91 11.66 -7.05
N LYS A 54 -11.94 12.75 -7.82
CA LYS A 54 -12.01 12.71 -9.29
C LYS A 54 -10.89 13.54 -9.90
N PRO A 55 -9.61 13.11 -9.80
CA PRO A 55 -8.46 13.90 -10.26
C PRO A 55 -8.44 14.13 -11.78
N CYS A 56 -9.08 13.26 -12.56
CA CYS A 56 -9.23 13.42 -14.01
C CYS A 56 -10.52 14.16 -14.40
N GLY A 57 -11.49 14.27 -13.48
CA GLY A 57 -12.80 14.86 -13.73
C GLY A 57 -12.90 16.31 -13.26
N LYS A 58 -14.01 16.98 -13.56
CA LYS A 58 -14.22 18.40 -13.21
C LYS A 58 -14.88 18.62 -11.84
N VAL A 59 -15.67 17.67 -11.33
CA VAL A 59 -16.48 17.84 -10.10
C VAL A 59 -16.36 16.61 -9.21
N GLY A 60 -15.46 16.66 -8.23
CA GLY A 60 -15.29 15.66 -7.17
C GLY A 60 -16.03 16.03 -5.88
N ASP A 61 -16.22 15.05 -5.01
CA ASP A 61 -16.95 15.22 -3.74
C ASP A 61 -16.03 15.78 -2.64
N TYR A 62 -14.72 15.76 -2.88
CA TYR A 62 -13.67 16.27 -2.00
C TYR A 62 -12.77 17.27 -2.74
N PRO A 63 -12.08 18.19 -2.01
CA PRO A 63 -11.13 19.11 -2.61
C PRO A 63 -10.02 18.37 -3.37
N VAL A 64 -9.86 18.66 -4.67
CA VAL A 64 -8.89 17.98 -5.54
C VAL A 64 -7.46 18.05 -4.98
N ALA A 65 -7.07 19.19 -4.42
CA ALA A 65 -5.73 19.34 -3.83
C ALA A 65 -5.50 18.40 -2.64
N GLN A 66 -6.52 18.12 -1.82
CA GLN A 66 -6.41 17.16 -0.72
C GLN A 66 -6.32 15.74 -1.26
N CYS A 67 -7.18 15.39 -2.23
CA CYS A 67 -7.14 14.08 -2.90
C CYS A 67 -5.77 13.79 -3.48
N LEU A 68 -5.19 14.71 -4.26
CA LEU A 68 -3.88 14.52 -4.89
C LEU A 68 -2.76 14.36 -3.86
N ARG A 69 -2.74 15.17 -2.80
CA ARG A 69 -1.73 15.04 -1.73
C ARG A 69 -1.83 13.69 -1.02
N GLN A 70 -3.04 13.23 -0.73
CA GLN A 70 -3.25 11.97 -0.03
C GLN A 70 -3.03 10.75 -0.95
N MET A 71 -3.33 10.87 -2.24
CA MET A 71 -2.95 9.89 -3.26
C MET A 71 -1.43 9.74 -3.36
N GLU A 72 -0.67 10.85 -3.34
CA GLU A 72 0.80 10.82 -3.31
C GLU A 72 1.33 10.10 -2.07
N ARG A 73 0.74 10.37 -0.89
CA ARG A 73 1.06 9.66 0.35
C ARG A 73 0.75 8.16 0.29
N ALA A 74 -0.42 7.79 -0.19
CA ALA A 74 -0.82 6.40 -0.35
C ALA A 74 0.08 5.66 -1.36
N PHE A 75 0.44 6.32 -2.46
CA PHE A 75 1.41 5.81 -3.42
C PHE A 75 2.75 5.55 -2.75
N ASN A 76 3.33 6.55 -2.07
CA ASN A 76 4.63 6.40 -1.41
C ASN A 76 4.61 5.38 -0.25
N PHE A 77 3.48 5.21 0.44
CA PHE A 77 3.29 4.18 1.47
C PHE A 77 3.35 2.77 0.87
N GLY A 78 2.75 2.58 -0.30
CA GLY A 78 2.90 1.36 -1.10
C GLY A 78 4.32 1.20 -1.66
N ASP A 79 4.84 2.23 -2.31
CA ASP A 79 6.11 2.19 -3.04
C ASP A 79 7.31 1.99 -2.13
N ASN A 80 7.26 2.47 -0.88
CA ASN A 80 8.28 2.14 0.14
C ASN A 80 8.48 0.63 0.30
N GLN A 81 7.41 -0.18 0.23
CA GLN A 81 7.52 -1.64 0.35
C GLN A 81 8.28 -2.24 -0.84
N ILE A 82 8.22 -1.61 -2.02
CA ILE A 82 8.96 -2.02 -3.22
C ILE A 82 10.40 -1.51 -3.17
N LEU A 83 10.61 -0.23 -2.86
CA LEU A 83 11.93 0.39 -2.80
C LEU A 83 12.85 -0.26 -1.76
N GLN A 84 12.29 -0.72 -0.63
CA GLN A 84 13.05 -1.37 0.44
C GLN A 84 13.77 -2.64 -0.05
N ILE A 85 13.16 -3.39 -0.98
CA ILE A 85 13.77 -4.56 -1.63
C ILE A 85 15.13 -4.16 -2.23
N TYR A 86 15.19 -2.99 -2.85
CA TYR A 86 16.36 -2.46 -3.54
C TYR A 86 17.25 -1.54 -2.68
N GLY A 87 16.95 -1.39 -1.39
CA GLY A 87 17.78 -0.60 -0.47
C GLY A 87 17.46 0.90 -0.47
N PHE A 88 16.24 1.28 -0.80
CA PHE A 88 15.76 2.66 -0.82
C PHE A 88 14.46 2.83 -0.04
N THR A 89 14.14 4.07 0.30
CA THR A 89 12.84 4.49 0.84
C THR A 89 12.61 5.96 0.48
N HIS A 90 11.36 6.39 0.36
CA HIS A 90 11.02 7.81 0.29
C HIS A 90 11.52 8.56 1.53
N LYS A 91 11.92 9.82 1.36
CA LYS A 91 12.35 10.69 2.47
C LYS A 91 11.22 10.91 3.49
N SER A 92 10.00 11.04 2.99
CA SER A 92 8.74 11.06 3.75
C SER A 92 7.60 10.66 2.81
N LEU A 93 6.42 10.33 3.35
CA LEU A 93 5.26 9.98 2.52
C LEU A 93 4.79 11.14 1.63
N SER A 94 5.17 12.38 1.93
CA SER A 94 4.84 13.56 1.12
C SER A 94 5.96 13.99 0.18
N SER A 95 7.00 13.17 -0.01
CA SER A 95 8.16 13.53 -0.84
C SER A 95 8.43 12.48 -1.92
N ARG A 96 8.62 12.95 -3.15
CA ARG A 96 9.10 12.12 -4.27
C ARG A 96 10.57 11.74 -4.17
N GLY A 97 11.34 12.44 -3.33
CA GLY A 97 12.75 12.15 -3.15
C GLY A 97 12.94 10.87 -2.34
N VAL A 98 13.87 10.03 -2.78
CA VAL A 98 14.28 8.81 -2.06
C VAL A 98 15.61 9.00 -1.34
N LYS A 99 15.86 8.13 -0.36
CA LYS A 99 17.13 7.98 0.36
C LYS A 99 17.49 6.50 0.45
N ARG A 100 18.79 6.21 0.54
CA ARG A 100 19.28 4.84 0.75
C ARG A 100 18.96 4.37 2.16
N THR A 101 18.59 3.10 2.30
CA THR A 101 18.39 2.43 3.61
C THR A 101 19.60 1.61 4.03
N ARG A 102 20.52 1.33 3.10
CA ARG A 102 21.79 0.62 3.34
C ARG A 102 22.90 1.10 2.40
N ASN A 103 24.14 0.78 2.76
CA ASN A 103 25.30 0.98 1.88
C ASN A 103 25.30 -0.06 0.75
N ASP A 104 25.97 0.27 -0.35
CA ASP A 104 26.22 -0.68 -1.43
C ASP A 104 27.17 -1.79 -0.96
N THR A 105 26.99 -2.98 -1.53
CA THR A 105 27.83 -4.16 -1.25
C THR A 105 28.22 -4.83 -2.55
N ASP A 106 29.42 -5.38 -2.58
CA ASP A 106 29.91 -6.29 -3.61
C ASP A 106 29.24 -7.67 -3.58
N LYS A 107 28.43 -7.96 -2.54
CA LYS A 107 27.72 -9.23 -2.36
C LYS A 107 26.19 -9.05 -2.28
N PRO A 108 25.54 -8.55 -3.35
CA PRO A 108 24.12 -8.21 -3.33
C PRO A 108 23.19 -9.41 -3.07
N LEU A 109 23.61 -10.63 -3.41
CA LEU A 109 22.81 -11.85 -3.22
C LEU A 109 22.80 -12.36 -1.77
N GLU A 110 23.73 -11.92 -0.94
CA GLU A 110 23.73 -12.24 0.50
C GLU A 110 22.71 -11.38 1.26
N VAL A 111 22.29 -10.25 0.68
CA VAL A 111 21.28 -9.35 1.26
C VAL A 111 19.88 -9.87 0.92
N LYS A 112 19.17 -10.33 1.93
CA LYS A 112 17.75 -10.70 1.81
C LYS A 112 16.88 -9.49 2.13
N ASP A 113 15.82 -9.32 1.35
CA ASP A 113 14.80 -8.34 1.67
C ASP A 113 13.94 -8.82 2.85
N GLU A 114 13.48 -7.89 3.69
CA GLU A 114 12.84 -8.20 4.98
C GLU A 114 11.55 -9.04 4.84
N LEU A 115 10.85 -8.88 3.73
CA LEU A 115 9.53 -9.47 3.48
C LEU A 115 9.57 -10.67 2.52
N GLY A 116 10.74 -11.02 1.98
CA GLY A 116 10.89 -12.10 0.99
C GLY A 116 10.15 -11.86 -0.33
N LEU A 117 9.94 -10.61 -0.72
CA LEU A 117 9.23 -10.18 -1.93
C LEU A 117 10.10 -10.22 -3.18
N LEU A 118 11.44 -10.29 -3.08
CA LEU A 118 12.32 -10.39 -4.26
C LEU A 118 12.16 -11.75 -4.95
N HIS A 119 12.06 -12.83 -4.17
CA HIS A 119 11.88 -14.21 -4.66
C HIS A 119 10.73 -14.92 -3.92
N PRO A 120 9.48 -14.48 -4.11
CA PRO A 120 8.37 -14.93 -3.29
C PRO A 120 7.78 -16.26 -3.80
N ALA A 121 7.15 -17.02 -2.89
CA ALA A 121 6.53 -18.31 -3.22
C ALA A 121 5.44 -18.22 -4.31
N PHE A 122 4.74 -17.09 -4.41
CA PHE A 122 3.68 -16.88 -5.42
C PHE A 122 4.22 -16.72 -6.85
N LYS A 123 5.54 -16.61 -7.03
CA LYS A 123 6.22 -16.64 -8.34
C LYS A 123 7.03 -17.93 -8.56
N ALA A 124 6.98 -18.87 -7.62
CA ALA A 124 7.72 -20.12 -7.75
C ALA A 124 7.22 -20.90 -8.97
N VAL A 125 8.12 -21.15 -9.91
CA VAL A 125 7.86 -22.05 -11.04
C VAL A 125 7.93 -23.47 -10.49
N LYS A 126 6.85 -24.24 -10.66
CA LYS A 126 6.90 -25.68 -10.41
C LYS A 126 7.78 -26.30 -11.50
N VAL A 127 8.99 -26.70 -11.14
CA VAL A 127 9.89 -27.52 -11.96
C VAL A 127 9.53 -28.98 -11.74
#